data_AF-A0A1D7QHZ1-F1
#
_entry.id   AF-A0A1D7QHZ1-F1
#
_cell.length_a   1.000
_cell.length_b   1.000
_cell.length_c   1.000
_cell.angle_alpha   90.00
_cell.angle_beta   90.00
_cell.angle_gamma   90.00
#
_symmetry.space_group_name_H-M   'P 1'
#
loop_
_entity.id
_entity.type
_entity.pdbx_description
1 polymer ?
#
loop_
_entity_poly.entity_id
_entity_poly.type
_entity_poly.pdbx_seq_one_letter_code
_entity_poly.pdbx_strand_id
1 'polypeptide(L)'
;MVGLKNFEHVYIHRWEKLYAFCFRMTGDEHIAQNIVQDIFTDLWERRDEVDMLSIESYLFGAAKNQVLKEYGKKKLDAGDMEEELLIERSKKQKLSEAEHHLLDNFFTEEYNHAEWSTEITESKAHISANIYQKVKKKSQLIRPFRNHYRYAIAATILLIAAVGILSKPKAKEKEIVVRTTSVTDSVKSNGGLLHLETIK
;
A
#
# COMPACT_ATOMS: atom_id res chain seq x y z
N MET A 1 -1.50 -22.28 0.62
CA MET A 1 -1.24 -21.90 -0.79
C MET A 1 -2.60 -21.79 -1.48
N VAL A 2 -3.12 -20.58 -1.70
CA VAL A 2 -4.44 -20.38 -2.33
C VAL A 2 -4.27 -20.59 -3.84
N GLY A 3 -4.38 -21.85 -4.27
CA GLY A 3 -4.37 -22.20 -5.68
C GLY A 3 -5.56 -21.60 -6.42
N LEU A 4 -5.50 -21.59 -7.76
CA LEU A 4 -6.58 -21.15 -8.66
C LEU A 4 -7.98 -21.65 -8.25
N LYS A 5 -8.06 -22.90 -7.78
CA LYS A 5 -9.30 -23.54 -7.29
C LYS A 5 -9.91 -22.82 -6.08
N ASN A 6 -9.09 -22.30 -5.18
CA ASN A 6 -9.58 -21.57 -4.00
C ASN A 6 -10.13 -20.20 -4.40
N PHE A 7 -9.52 -19.53 -5.37
CA PHE A 7 -10.05 -18.26 -5.88
C PHE A 7 -11.42 -18.45 -6.54
N GLU A 8 -11.55 -19.43 -7.44
CA GLU A 8 -12.82 -19.73 -8.11
C GLU A 8 -13.93 -20.04 -7.09
N HIS A 9 -13.60 -20.84 -6.07
CA HIS A 9 -14.52 -21.12 -4.99
C HIS A 9 -14.95 -19.84 -4.26
N VAL A 10 -14.01 -18.98 -3.85
CA VAL A 10 -14.34 -17.71 -3.19
C VAL A 10 -15.19 -16.83 -4.11
N TYR A 11 -14.84 -16.73 -5.39
CA TYR A 11 -15.56 -15.92 -6.36
C TYR A 11 -17.02 -16.36 -6.45
N ILE A 12 -17.28 -17.62 -6.79
CA ILE A 12 -18.63 -18.18 -7.01
C ILE A 12 -19.54 -17.94 -5.80
N HIS A 13 -19.01 -18.06 -4.58
CA HIS A 13 -19.80 -17.95 -3.36
C HIS A 13 -19.97 -16.53 -2.82
N ARG A 14 -19.10 -15.58 -3.21
CA ARG A 14 -19.05 -14.25 -2.56
C ARG A 14 -19.34 -13.08 -3.49
N TRP A 15 -19.18 -13.25 -4.81
CA TRP A 15 -19.32 -12.14 -5.76
C TRP A 15 -20.70 -11.48 -5.71
N GLU A 16 -21.75 -12.27 -5.57
CA GLU A 16 -23.14 -11.79 -5.60
C GLU A 16 -23.47 -10.91 -4.41
N LYS A 17 -23.19 -11.38 -3.18
CA LYS A 17 -23.43 -10.60 -1.96
C LYS A 17 -22.61 -9.31 -1.98
N LEU A 18 -21.35 -9.40 -2.42
CA LEU A 18 -20.48 -8.23 -2.57
C LEU A 18 -21.03 -7.22 -3.57
N TYR A 19 -21.55 -7.71 -4.71
CA TYR A 19 -22.17 -6.87 -5.73
C TYR A 19 -23.45 -6.22 -5.22
N ALA A 20 -24.35 -6.98 -4.61
CA ALA A 20 -25.58 -6.48 -4.03
C ALA A 20 -25.32 -5.35 -3.02
N PHE A 21 -24.32 -5.53 -2.15
CA PHE A 21 -23.89 -4.49 -1.22
C PHE A 21 -23.39 -3.24 -1.97
N CYS A 22 -22.46 -3.40 -2.91
CA CYS A 22 -21.90 -2.27 -3.65
C CYS A 22 -23.00 -1.52 -4.42
N PHE A 23 -23.90 -2.23 -5.09
CA PHE A 23 -25.02 -1.66 -5.82
C PHE A 23 -25.95 -0.87 -4.91
N ARG A 24 -26.33 -1.42 -3.76
CA ARG A 24 -27.21 -0.71 -2.81
C ARG A 24 -26.55 0.57 -2.27
N MET A 25 -25.23 0.57 -2.09
CA MET A 25 -24.50 1.76 -1.66
C MET A 25 -24.34 2.79 -2.79
N THR A 26 -24.00 2.36 -4.00
CA THR A 26 -23.65 3.28 -5.09
C THR A 26 -24.86 3.78 -5.87
N GLY A 27 -25.94 3.00 -5.92
CA GLY A 27 -27.11 3.22 -6.77
C GLY A 27 -26.80 3.09 -8.26
N ASP A 28 -25.65 2.52 -8.62
CA ASP A 28 -25.13 2.50 -10.00
C ASP A 28 -24.49 1.14 -10.29
N GLU A 29 -25.04 0.43 -11.28
CA GLU A 29 -24.60 -0.89 -11.70
C GLU A 29 -23.15 -0.88 -12.20
N HIS A 30 -22.76 0.11 -12.99
CA HIS A 30 -21.40 0.21 -13.54
C HIS A 30 -20.37 0.45 -12.44
N ILE A 31 -20.65 1.36 -11.51
CA ILE A 31 -19.78 1.62 -10.35
C ILE A 31 -19.67 0.36 -9.50
N ALA A 32 -20.79 -0.32 -9.20
CA ALA A 32 -20.79 -1.54 -8.41
C ALA A 32 -19.97 -2.67 -9.08
N GLN A 33 -20.15 -2.89 -10.39
CA GLN A 33 -19.37 -3.87 -11.14
C GLN A 33 -17.87 -3.55 -11.09
N ASN A 34 -17.49 -2.28 -11.25
CA ASN A 34 -16.10 -1.85 -11.20
C ASN A 34 -15.47 -2.06 -9.81
N ILE A 35 -16.20 -1.73 -8.73
CA ILE A 35 -15.74 -1.98 -7.36
C ILE A 35 -15.47 -3.47 -7.14
N VAL A 36 -16.44 -4.33 -7.47
CA VAL A 36 -16.32 -5.79 -7.30
C VAL A 36 -15.16 -6.33 -8.14
N GLN A 37 -15.02 -5.88 -9.38
CA GLN A 37 -13.91 -6.24 -10.26
C GLN A 37 -12.55 -5.90 -9.64
N ASP A 38 -12.39 -4.69 -9.09
CA ASP A 38 -11.13 -4.27 -8.49
C ASP A 38 -10.80 -5.07 -7.23
N ILE A 39 -11.79 -5.35 -6.38
CA ILE A 39 -11.60 -6.17 -5.17
C ILE A 39 -11.14 -7.58 -5.54
N PHE A 40 -11.81 -8.23 -6.50
CA PHE A 40 -11.42 -9.57 -6.93
C PHE A 40 -10.10 -9.58 -7.71
N THR A 41 -9.72 -8.47 -8.34
CA THR A 41 -8.37 -8.32 -8.92
C THR A 41 -7.32 -8.26 -7.82
N ASP A 42 -7.48 -7.42 -6.80
CA ASP A 42 -6.53 -7.34 -5.67
C ASP A 42 -6.43 -8.69 -4.95
N LEU A 43 -7.57 -9.35 -4.74
CA LEU A 43 -7.60 -10.68 -4.16
C LEU A 43 -6.83 -11.70 -5.01
N TRP A 44 -7.03 -11.69 -6.33
CA TRP A 44 -6.30 -12.58 -7.22
C TRP A 44 -4.80 -12.35 -7.15
N GLU A 45 -4.41 -11.08 -7.15
CA GLU A 45 -3.04 -10.64 -7.05
C GLU A 45 -2.39 -11.12 -5.75
N ARG A 46 -3.09 -10.98 -4.63
CA ARG A 46 -2.60 -11.30 -3.28
C ARG A 46 -3.03 -12.68 -2.80
N ARG A 47 -3.57 -13.53 -3.67
CA ARG A 47 -4.11 -14.86 -3.30
C ARG A 47 -3.09 -15.69 -2.52
N ASP A 48 -1.81 -15.62 -2.84
CA ASP A 48 -0.76 -16.38 -2.15
C ASP A 48 -0.47 -15.87 -0.72
N GLU A 49 -0.94 -14.67 -0.37
CA GLU A 49 -0.73 -13.98 0.90
C GLU A 49 -1.99 -13.93 1.79
N VAL A 50 -3.18 -14.01 1.21
CA VAL A 50 -4.46 -13.87 1.93
C VAL A 50 -4.91 -15.23 2.48
N ASP A 51 -5.21 -15.28 3.78
CA ASP A 51 -5.74 -16.48 4.43
C ASP A 51 -7.26 -16.60 4.23
N MET A 52 -7.72 -17.83 4.00
CA MET A 52 -9.13 -18.16 3.76
C MET A 52 -10.02 -17.83 4.96
N LEU A 53 -9.51 -17.95 6.18
CA LEU A 53 -10.23 -17.60 7.41
C LEU A 53 -10.60 -16.10 7.48
N SER A 54 -9.83 -15.25 6.81
CA SER A 54 -9.99 -13.80 6.82
C SER A 54 -10.73 -13.24 5.60
N ILE A 55 -11.18 -14.10 4.68
CA ILE A 55 -11.62 -13.67 3.35
C ILE A 55 -12.86 -12.76 3.41
N GLU A 56 -13.80 -13.05 4.30
CA GLU A 56 -15.03 -12.29 4.44
C GLU A 56 -14.76 -10.89 4.98
N SER A 57 -13.96 -10.79 6.04
CA SER A 57 -13.51 -9.52 6.61
C SER A 57 -12.69 -8.71 5.60
N TYR A 58 -11.85 -9.37 4.80
CA TYR A 58 -11.10 -8.73 3.73
C TYR A 58 -12.02 -8.15 2.65
N LEU A 59 -12.97 -8.94 2.13
CA LEU A 59 -13.89 -8.50 1.08
C LEU A 59 -14.78 -7.35 1.56
N PHE A 60 -15.32 -7.45 2.78
CA PHE A 60 -16.11 -6.38 3.37
C PHE A 60 -15.29 -5.09 3.55
N GLY A 61 -14.10 -5.19 4.15
CA GLY A 61 -13.22 -4.04 4.35
C GLY A 61 -12.82 -3.37 3.03
N ALA A 62 -12.50 -4.17 2.01
CA ALA A 62 -12.17 -3.66 0.68
C ALA A 62 -13.36 -2.96 0.01
N ALA A 63 -14.56 -3.53 0.11
CA ALA A 63 -15.79 -2.93 -0.41
C ALA A 63 -16.16 -1.63 0.29
N LYS A 64 -16.13 -1.62 1.63
CA LYS A 64 -16.36 -0.40 2.44
C LYS A 64 -15.43 0.74 2.00
N ASN A 65 -14.14 0.45 1.87
CA ASN A 65 -13.15 1.44 1.47
C ASN A 65 -13.38 1.96 0.04
N GLN A 66 -13.73 1.08 -0.90
CA GLN A 66 -14.01 1.48 -2.29
C GLN A 66 -15.30 2.30 -2.40
N VAL A 67 -16.37 1.92 -1.70
CA VAL A 67 -17.62 2.69 -1.64
C VAL A 67 -17.38 4.09 -1.07
N LEU A 68 -16.65 4.20 0.04
CA LEU A 68 -16.29 5.49 0.63
C LEU A 68 -15.47 6.36 -0.33
N LYS A 69 -14.56 5.75 -1.08
CA LYS A 69 -13.78 6.44 -2.12
C LYS A 69 -14.67 7.01 -3.21
N GLU A 70 -15.67 6.26 -3.68
CA GLU A 70 -16.62 6.74 -4.69
C GLU A 70 -17.50 7.90 -4.17
N TYR A 71 -17.95 7.85 -2.91
CA TYR A 71 -18.64 9.00 -2.29
C TYR A 71 -17.74 10.23 -2.18
N GLY A 72 -16.45 10.03 -1.91
CA GLY A 72 -15.46 11.11 -1.92
C GLY A 72 -15.38 11.78 -3.29
N LYS A 73 -15.27 11.00 -4.39
CA LYS A 73 -15.18 11.53 -5.76
C LYS A 73 -16.42 12.31 -6.20
N LYS A 74 -17.63 11.77 -5.96
CA LYS A 74 -18.89 12.46 -6.30
C LYS A 74 -19.00 13.85 -5.65
N LYS A 75 -18.36 14.05 -4.50
CA LYS A 75 -18.31 15.34 -3.79
C LYS A 75 -17.32 16.33 -4.41
N LEU A 76 -16.30 15.85 -5.13
CA LEU A 76 -15.26 16.66 -5.78
C LEU A 76 -15.67 17.10 -7.18
N ASP A 77 -16.40 16.26 -7.92
CA ASP A 77 -16.93 16.62 -9.26
C ASP A 77 -17.95 17.78 -9.22
N ALA A 78 -18.38 18.21 -8.03
CA ALA A 78 -19.32 19.30 -7.81
C ALA A 78 -18.66 20.69 -7.59
N GLY A 79 -17.32 20.82 -7.69
CA GLY A 79 -16.65 22.12 -7.60
C GLY A 79 -15.14 22.09 -7.89
N ASP A 80 -14.70 22.85 -8.89
CA ASP A 80 -13.32 22.96 -9.36
C ASP A 80 -12.32 23.47 -8.28
N MET A 81 -11.09 22.91 -8.32
CA MET A 81 -9.80 23.49 -7.92
C MET A 81 -9.47 23.82 -6.44
N GLU A 82 -10.24 23.34 -5.46
CA GLU A 82 -9.85 23.31 -4.02
C GLU A 82 -9.43 21.90 -3.53
N GLU A 83 -9.24 20.98 -4.48
CA GLU A 83 -9.31 19.53 -4.32
C GLU A 83 -8.30 18.95 -3.33
N GLU A 84 -7.01 19.29 -3.44
CA GLU A 84 -5.98 18.68 -2.58
C GLU A 84 -6.03 19.22 -1.14
N LEU A 85 -6.35 20.51 -0.95
CA LEU A 85 -6.45 21.16 0.35
C LEU A 85 -7.72 20.75 1.12
N LEU A 86 -8.83 20.53 0.42
CA LEU A 86 -10.07 20.02 1.01
C LEU A 86 -9.99 18.53 1.34
N ILE A 87 -9.34 17.71 0.50
CA ILE A 87 -9.05 16.31 0.81
C ILE A 87 -8.19 16.21 2.07
N GLU A 88 -7.19 17.08 2.21
CA GLU A 88 -6.34 17.11 3.39
C GLU A 88 -7.10 17.60 4.65
N ARG A 89 -7.95 18.63 4.53
CA ARG A 89 -8.81 19.11 5.64
C ARG A 89 -9.88 18.12 6.05
N SER A 90 -10.51 17.43 5.11
CA SER A 90 -11.51 16.38 5.36
C SER A 90 -10.89 15.16 6.04
N LYS A 91 -9.69 14.73 5.61
CA LYS A 91 -8.93 13.69 6.32
C LYS A 91 -8.52 14.13 7.74
N LYS A 92 -8.29 15.43 7.95
CA LYS A 92 -7.92 16.04 9.24
C LYS A 92 -9.11 16.30 10.16
N GLN A 93 -10.33 16.51 9.64
CA GLN A 93 -11.56 16.41 10.41
C GLN A 93 -11.79 14.93 10.73
N LYS A 94 -11.02 14.42 11.70
CA LYS A 94 -11.20 13.11 12.27
C LYS A 94 -12.65 13.00 12.74
N LEU A 95 -13.39 12.13 12.08
CA LEU A 95 -14.68 11.64 12.53
C LEU A 95 -14.52 11.23 14.01
N SER A 96 -15.45 11.65 14.87
CA SER A 96 -15.45 11.25 16.26
C SER A 96 -15.49 9.72 16.35
N GLU A 97 -14.96 9.14 17.43
CA GLU A 97 -15.01 7.69 17.66
C GLU A 97 -16.45 7.16 17.54
N ALA A 98 -17.41 7.92 18.06
CA ALA A 98 -18.83 7.58 17.96
C ALA A 98 -19.34 7.58 16.51
N GLU A 99 -18.93 8.55 15.71
CA GLU A 99 -19.32 8.68 14.31
C GLU A 99 -18.65 7.58 13.45
N HIS A 100 -17.40 7.23 13.73
CA HIS A 100 -16.71 6.08 13.13
C HIS A 100 -17.45 4.78 13.41
N HIS A 101 -17.81 4.55 14.68
CA HIS A 101 -18.55 3.36 15.09
C HIS A 101 -19.94 3.29 14.45
N LEU A 102 -20.66 4.41 14.37
CA LEU A 102 -21.96 4.47 13.68
C LEU A 102 -21.84 4.12 12.19
N LEU A 103 -20.81 4.65 11.52
CA LEU A 103 -20.56 4.38 10.11
C LEU A 103 -20.19 2.91 9.88
N ASP A 104 -19.34 2.34 10.74
CA ASP A 104 -18.95 0.93 10.66
C ASP A 104 -20.13 -0.02 10.92
N ASN A 105 -20.99 0.30 11.89
CA ASN A 105 -22.21 -0.45 12.14
C ASN A 105 -23.17 -0.36 10.96
N PHE A 106 -23.38 0.84 10.42
CA PHE A 106 -24.19 1.03 9.22
C PHE A 106 -23.68 0.14 8.09
N PHE A 107 -22.40 0.23 7.71
CA PHE A 107 -21.87 -0.60 6.62
C PHE A 107 -21.94 -2.10 6.91
N THR A 108 -21.76 -2.50 8.17
CA THR A 108 -21.83 -3.92 8.56
C THR A 108 -23.25 -4.46 8.43
N GLU A 109 -24.24 -3.73 8.97
CA GLU A 109 -25.66 -4.07 8.84
C GLU A 109 -26.07 -4.12 7.37
N GLU A 110 -25.65 -3.12 6.61
CA GLU A 110 -25.90 -3.07 5.19
C GLU A 110 -25.28 -4.30 4.50
N TYR A 111 -24.00 -4.58 4.69
CA TYR A 111 -23.36 -5.74 4.07
C TYR A 111 -24.02 -7.07 4.43
N ASN A 112 -24.45 -7.23 5.67
CA ASN A 112 -25.09 -8.46 6.15
C ASN A 112 -26.43 -8.73 5.49
N HIS A 113 -27.23 -7.69 5.26
CA HIS A 113 -28.55 -7.76 4.62
C HIS A 113 -28.51 -7.52 3.11
N ALA A 114 -27.32 -7.52 2.50
CA ALA A 114 -27.17 -7.33 1.06
C ALA A 114 -27.63 -8.58 0.30
N GLU A 115 -28.76 -8.45 -0.40
CA GLU A 115 -29.32 -9.48 -1.28
C GLU A 115 -29.54 -8.92 -2.68
N TRP A 116 -29.59 -9.83 -3.65
CA TRP A 116 -29.84 -9.45 -5.04
C TRP A 116 -31.19 -8.74 -5.19
N SER A 117 -31.16 -7.52 -5.72
CA SER A 117 -32.36 -6.70 -5.95
C SER A 117 -32.97 -6.96 -7.33
N THR A 118 -34.30 -6.90 -7.43
CA THR A 118 -35.03 -6.91 -8.71
C THR A 118 -34.84 -5.62 -9.52
N GLU A 119 -34.29 -4.57 -8.91
CA GLU A 119 -33.95 -3.32 -9.59
C GLU A 119 -32.71 -3.45 -10.49
N ILE A 120 -31.91 -4.50 -10.31
CA ILE A 120 -30.75 -4.77 -11.14
C ILE A 120 -31.24 -5.23 -12.52
N THR A 121 -30.92 -4.44 -13.54
CA THR A 121 -31.42 -4.65 -14.90
C THR A 121 -30.70 -5.80 -15.59
N GLU A 122 -29.39 -5.91 -15.37
CA GLU A 122 -28.57 -6.95 -15.98
C GLU A 122 -28.76 -8.31 -15.27
N SER A 123 -28.70 -9.40 -16.06
CA SER A 123 -28.77 -10.75 -15.51
C SER A 123 -27.58 -11.03 -14.59
N LYS A 124 -27.86 -11.68 -13.45
CA LYS A 124 -26.85 -12.24 -12.54
C LYS A 124 -25.74 -13.01 -13.25
N ALA A 125 -26.09 -13.84 -14.22
CA ALA A 125 -25.11 -14.61 -14.99
C ALA A 125 -24.21 -13.71 -15.86
N HIS A 126 -24.79 -12.65 -16.45
CA HIS A 126 -24.05 -11.69 -17.26
C HIS A 126 -23.06 -10.89 -16.42
N ILE A 127 -23.51 -10.30 -15.30
CA ILE A 127 -22.65 -9.52 -14.40
C ILE A 127 -21.50 -10.38 -13.87
N SER A 128 -21.82 -11.58 -13.37
CA SER A 128 -20.82 -12.52 -12.86
C SER A 128 -19.76 -12.85 -13.91
N ALA A 129 -20.18 -13.17 -15.13
CA ALA A 129 -19.27 -13.51 -16.21
C ALA A 129 -18.42 -12.30 -16.62
N ASN A 130 -19.01 -11.12 -16.73
CA ASN A 130 -18.32 -9.89 -17.09
C ASN A 130 -17.21 -9.55 -16.09
N ILE A 131 -17.54 -9.51 -14.80
CA ILE A 131 -16.57 -9.26 -13.72
C ILE A 131 -15.44 -10.30 -13.77
N TYR A 132 -15.78 -11.60 -13.86
CA TYR A 132 -14.79 -12.67 -13.85
C TYR A 132 -13.83 -12.59 -15.03
N GLN A 133 -14.35 -12.33 -16.24
CA GLN A 133 -13.53 -12.19 -17.44
C GLN A 133 -12.59 -10.99 -17.34
N LYS A 134 -13.08 -9.86 -16.82
CA LYS A 134 -12.25 -8.67 -16.60
C LYS A 134 -11.13 -8.93 -15.59
N VAL A 135 -11.42 -9.60 -14.48
CA VAL A 135 -10.41 -10.01 -13.48
C VAL A 135 -9.37 -10.92 -14.13
N LYS A 136 -9.80 -11.95 -14.87
CA LYS A 136 -8.91 -12.88 -15.56
C LYS A 136 -8.01 -12.16 -16.55
N LYS A 137 -8.55 -11.26 -17.38
CA LYS A 137 -7.79 -10.45 -18.34
C LYS A 137 -6.75 -9.57 -17.64
N LYS A 138 -7.14 -8.83 -16.59
CA LYS A 138 -6.23 -7.96 -15.81
C LYS A 138 -5.12 -8.79 -15.17
N SER A 139 -5.44 -9.96 -14.65
CA SER A 139 -4.46 -10.87 -14.05
C SER A 139 -3.43 -11.46 -15.02
N GLN A 140 -3.80 -11.65 -16.29
CA GLN A 140 -2.88 -12.12 -17.34
C GLN A 140 -1.86 -11.05 -17.73
N LEU A 141 -2.25 -9.77 -17.65
CA LEU A 141 -1.37 -8.63 -17.93
C LEU A 141 -0.34 -8.40 -16.81
N ILE A 142 -0.67 -8.73 -15.56
CA ILE A 142 0.16 -8.44 -14.37
C ILE A 142 1.23 -9.52 -14.13
N ARG A 143 1.34 -10.51 -15.02
CA ARG A 143 1.96 -11.82 -14.72
C ARG A 143 3.48 -12.01 -14.85
N PRO A 144 4.38 -11.04 -15.09
CA PRO A 144 5.77 -11.31 -14.76
C PRO A 144 6.38 -10.24 -13.84
N PHE A 145 7.13 -10.69 -12.83
CA PHE A 145 8.13 -9.95 -12.03
C PHE A 145 7.78 -9.40 -10.63
N ARG A 146 6.54 -9.44 -10.11
CA ARG A 146 6.25 -8.88 -8.77
C ARG A 146 7.10 -9.51 -7.64
N ASN A 147 7.32 -10.82 -7.69
CA ASN A 147 8.10 -11.51 -6.66
C ASN A 147 9.61 -11.25 -6.78
N HIS A 148 10.12 -11.02 -7.99
CA HIS A 148 11.57 -10.82 -8.22
C HIS A 148 12.00 -9.37 -7.95
N TYR A 149 11.11 -8.39 -8.10
CA TYR A 149 11.44 -6.97 -7.94
C TYR A 149 11.78 -6.59 -6.48
N ARG A 150 11.15 -7.23 -5.49
CA ARG A 150 11.50 -7.03 -4.07
C ARG A 150 12.94 -7.44 -3.77
N TYR A 151 13.38 -8.57 -4.33
CA TYR A 151 14.76 -9.02 -4.22
C TYR A 151 15.71 -8.15 -5.07
N ALA A 152 15.25 -7.66 -6.23
CA ALA A 152 16.04 -6.74 -7.05
C ALA A 152 16.34 -5.41 -6.31
N ILE A 153 15.36 -4.83 -5.60
CA ILE A 153 15.58 -3.62 -4.77
C ILE A 153 16.57 -3.91 -3.62
N ALA A 154 16.43 -5.04 -2.93
CA ALA A 154 17.36 -5.39 -1.86
C ALA A 154 18.79 -5.61 -2.40
N ALA A 155 18.90 -6.26 -3.57
CA ALA A 155 20.18 -6.50 -4.21
C ALA A 155 20.86 -5.21 -4.66
N THR A 156 20.13 -4.21 -5.18
CA THR A 156 20.72 -2.91 -5.56
C THR A 156 21.19 -2.12 -4.34
N ILE A 157 20.44 -2.14 -3.24
CA ILE A 157 20.86 -1.51 -1.97
C ILE A 157 22.17 -2.15 -1.46
N LEU A 158 22.27 -3.49 -1.50
CA LEU A 158 23.49 -4.21 -1.11
C LEU A 158 24.67 -3.88 -2.03
N LEU A 159 24.44 -3.76 -3.33
CA LEU A 159 25.47 -3.42 -4.31
C LEU A 159 26.01 -1.99 -4.08
N ILE A 160 25.12 -1.03 -3.84
CA ILE A 160 25.49 0.35 -3.51
C ILE A 160 26.26 0.43 -2.18
N ALA A 161 25.82 -0.31 -1.16
CA ALA A 161 26.52 -0.37 0.12
C ALA A 161 27.92 -1.00 -0.02
N ALA A 162 28.05 -2.08 -0.80
CA ALA A 162 29.32 -2.73 -1.07
C ALA A 162 30.29 -1.79 -1.81
N VAL A 163 29.81 -1.06 -2.82
CA VAL A 163 30.60 -0.03 -3.52
C VAL A 163 31.05 1.06 -2.56
N GLY A 164 30.17 1.57 -1.68
CA GLY A 164 30.52 2.58 -0.69
C GLY A 164 31.60 2.13 0.31
N ILE A 165 31.61 0.85 0.69
CA ILE A 165 32.64 0.26 1.56
C ILE A 165 33.99 0.14 0.80
N LEU A 166 33.96 -0.28 -0.46
CA LEU A 166 35.14 -0.43 -1.32
C LEU A 166 35.75 0.92 -1.73
N SER A 167 34.95 1.98 -1.86
CA SER A 167 35.39 3.29 -2.33
C SER A 167 35.93 4.21 -1.24
N LYS A 168 36.15 3.75 0.01
CA LYS A 168 36.79 4.57 1.04
C LYS A 168 38.13 5.12 0.52
N PRO A 169 38.28 6.44 0.30
CA PRO A 169 39.54 6.98 -0.19
C PRO A 169 40.60 6.73 0.88
N LYS A 170 41.78 6.23 0.47
CA LYS A 170 42.98 6.23 1.31
C LYS A 170 43.25 7.68 1.70
N ALA A 171 42.80 8.08 2.89
CA ALA A 171 43.11 9.37 3.45
C ALA A 171 44.63 9.46 3.57
N LYS A 172 45.25 10.29 2.73
CA LYS A 172 46.65 10.66 2.89
C LYS A 172 46.70 11.51 4.15
N GLU A 173 47.21 10.97 5.24
CA GLU A 173 47.44 11.69 6.50
C GLU A 173 48.15 13.01 6.16
N LYS A 174 47.44 14.12 6.32
CA LYS A 174 48.04 15.44 6.22
C LYS A 174 48.73 15.68 7.55
N GLU A 175 50.04 15.48 7.58
CA GLU A 175 50.90 15.86 8.69
C GLU A 175 50.77 17.39 8.89
N ILE A 176 50.09 17.80 9.96
CA ILE A 176 49.94 19.22 10.31
C ILE A 176 51.22 19.61 11.06
N VAL A 177 52.20 20.14 10.33
CA VAL A 177 53.41 20.71 10.94
C VAL A 177 53.07 22.09 11.51
N VAL A 178 52.79 22.14 12.81
CA VAL A 178 52.58 23.40 13.55
C VAL A 178 53.95 23.95 13.95
N ARG A 179 54.38 25.07 13.34
CA ARG A 179 55.55 25.83 13.80
C ARG A 179 55.11 26.90 14.79
N THR A 180 55.51 26.77 16.04
CA THR A 180 55.24 27.78 17.08
C THR A 180 56.36 28.82 17.07
N THR A 181 56.02 30.11 16.96
CA THR A 181 56.97 31.21 17.16
C THR A 181 56.98 31.59 18.63
N SER A 182 57.99 31.13 19.36
CA SER A 182 58.42 31.53 20.71
C SER A 182 58.25 30.50 21.84
N VAL A 183 59.11 30.72 22.84
CA VAL A 183 59.75 29.78 23.76
C VAL A 183 58.85 29.47 24.97
N THR A 184 58.74 28.16 25.25
CA THR A 184 58.36 27.46 26.49
C THR A 184 57.49 28.18 27.53
N ASP A 185 56.28 27.67 27.76
CA ASP A 185 56.06 26.89 28.98
C ASP A 185 54.74 26.09 28.97
N SER A 186 54.88 24.80 29.28
CA SER A 186 53.85 23.84 29.74
C SER A 186 52.51 23.72 28.97
N VAL A 187 52.37 22.64 28.20
CA VAL A 187 51.06 22.05 27.88
C VAL A 187 51.07 20.58 28.29
N LYS A 188 50.23 20.22 29.27
CA LYS A 188 49.86 18.83 29.54
C LYS A 188 48.85 18.38 28.49
N SER A 189 49.06 17.21 27.89
CA SER A 189 47.96 16.41 27.37
C SER A 189 48.32 14.93 27.44
N ASN A 190 47.39 14.16 27.98
CA ASN A 190 47.46 12.71 28.17
C ASN A 190 47.42 11.98 26.82
N GLY A 191 48.37 11.06 26.65
CA GLY A 191 48.25 9.94 25.71
C GLY A 191 48.95 10.14 24.38
N GLY A 192 50.01 9.36 24.17
CA GLY A 192 50.67 9.22 22.87
C GLY A 192 52.18 9.35 22.97
N LEU A 193 52.87 8.22 22.83
CA LEU A 193 54.33 8.07 22.90
C LEU A 193 55.05 9.07 21.97
N LEU A 194 56.02 9.81 22.49
CA LEU A 194 56.90 10.70 21.70
C LEU A 194 58.30 10.09 21.63
N HIS A 195 58.78 9.82 20.41
CA HIS A 195 60.19 9.49 20.17
C HIS A 195 61.00 10.78 20.07
N LEU A 196 62.08 10.86 20.86
CA LEU A 196 63.11 11.89 20.76
C LEU A 196 64.33 11.25 20.10
N GLU A 197 64.78 11.81 18.98
CA GLU A 197 66.09 11.50 18.42
C GLU A 197 66.99 12.72 18.58
N THR A 198 68.16 12.52 19.19
CA THR A 198 69.14 13.58 19.48
C THR A 198 70.11 13.65 18.31
N ILE A 199 70.18 14.79 17.62
CA ILE A 199 71.18 15.06 16.59
C ILE A 199 72.49 15.44 17.29
N LYS A 200 73.60 14.81 16.88
CA LYS A 200 74.96 15.27 17.18
C LYS A 200 75.59 15.84 15.92
#